data_AF-A0A949M8Y6-F1
#
_entry.id   AF-A0A949M8Y6-F1
#
_cell.length_a   1.000
_cell.length_b   1.000
_cell.length_c   1.000
_cell.angle_alpha   90.00
_cell.angle_beta   90.00
_cell.angle_gamma   90.00
#
_symmetry.space_group_name_H-M   'P 1'
#
loop_
_entity.id
_entity.type
_entity.pdbx_description
1 polymer ?
#
loop_
_entity_poly.entity_id
_entity_poly.type
_entity_poly.pdbx_seq_one_letter_code
_entity_poly.pdbx_strand_id
1 'polypeptide(L)'
;GGGGMGGMGGGQGMGGGFGGGMGGMGGGGMGGMGGMGGMGGMGGGMGMGGMMRVEPDRPRKVTVPTLCLEHGKADPNPRMKYRIVRLAEVNDSPEVAQLCKALAQGKVPQNTAQAAAWHIANGLTWEELSKKPRVISEYTGIELYFSGPEIQNALRLTAIVQQQAAEITASPGDQTPSSGQSATYRSPGEKE
;
A
#
# COMPACT_ATOMS: atom_id res chain seq x y z
N GLY A 1 63.12 7.70 7.87
CA GLY A 1 63.22 6.85 9.07
C GLY A 1 62.74 7.68 10.23
N GLY A 2 61.76 7.27 11.03
CA GLY A 2 61.54 5.94 11.59
C GLY A 2 61.61 6.10 13.10
N GLY A 3 60.57 6.73 13.68
CA GLY A 3 60.42 6.91 15.12
C GLY A 3 59.62 5.76 15.70
N GLY A 4 60.25 4.97 16.57
CA GLY A 4 59.61 3.91 17.34
C GLY A 4 59.58 4.29 18.81
N MET A 5 58.38 4.33 19.38
CA MET A 5 58.08 4.31 20.82
C MET A 5 56.54 4.12 20.88
N GLY A 6 55.92 3.00 21.26
CA GLY A 6 56.35 1.96 22.17
C GLY A 6 55.87 2.30 23.58
N GLY A 7 54.67 1.85 23.96
CA GLY A 7 54.32 1.66 25.38
C GLY A 7 52.92 2.07 25.82
N MET A 8 52.17 1.07 26.30
CA MET A 8 51.18 1.09 27.40
C MET A 8 49.90 1.93 27.18
N GLY A 9 48.68 1.41 27.31
CA GLY A 9 48.23 0.27 28.11
C GLY A 9 47.28 0.77 29.19
N GLY A 10 45.98 0.50 28.99
CA GLY A 10 45.00 0.23 30.05
C GLY A 10 44.43 1.40 30.86
N GLY A 11 43.10 1.37 31.04
CA GLY A 11 42.55 1.56 32.39
C GLY A 11 41.50 2.64 32.59
N GLN A 12 40.27 2.15 32.85
CA GLN A 12 39.24 2.71 33.73
C GLN A 12 38.47 3.98 33.34
N GLY A 13 37.14 3.83 33.38
CA GLY A 13 36.17 4.90 33.30
C GLY A 13 35.91 5.62 34.63
N MET A 14 35.22 6.76 34.52
CA MET A 14 34.59 7.57 35.57
C MET A 14 33.73 8.57 34.78
N GLY A 15 32.40 8.61 34.86
CA GLY A 15 31.59 8.91 36.04
C GLY A 15 31.27 10.41 36.07
N GLY A 16 29.99 10.79 36.02
CA GLY A 16 29.53 12.13 36.44
C GLY A 16 28.50 12.81 35.54
N GLY A 17 27.24 12.83 35.96
CA GLY A 17 26.19 13.68 35.41
C GLY A 17 25.98 14.98 36.21
N PHE A 18 24.88 15.66 35.84
CA PHE A 18 24.13 16.68 36.58
C PHE A 18 24.52 18.17 36.45
N GLY A 19 23.60 18.92 35.83
CA GLY A 19 22.99 20.12 36.44
C GLY A 19 23.68 21.48 36.28
N GLY A 20 22.97 22.44 35.68
CA GLY A 20 23.33 23.86 35.81
C GLY A 20 22.56 24.78 34.86
N GLY A 21 21.35 25.20 35.25
CA GLY A 21 20.61 26.28 34.59
C GLY A 21 21.08 27.66 35.04
N MET A 22 21.06 28.64 34.13
CA MET A 22 21.15 30.08 34.42
C MET A 22 20.68 30.86 33.17
N GLY A 23 19.45 31.38 33.19
CA GLY A 23 19.16 32.82 33.17
C GLY A 23 18.61 33.23 31.79
N GLY A 24 17.49 33.93 31.59
CA GLY A 24 16.76 34.87 32.44
C GLY A 24 16.64 36.21 31.70
N MET A 25 15.68 36.37 30.79
CA MET A 25 15.27 37.63 30.12
C MET A 25 14.09 37.29 29.19
N GLY A 26 12.88 37.86 29.18
CA GLY A 26 12.26 39.04 29.76
C GLY A 26 11.10 39.41 28.81
N GLY A 27 9.90 39.71 29.33
CA GLY A 27 8.80 40.26 28.50
C GLY A 27 7.41 39.79 28.94
N GLY A 28 6.77 40.56 29.83
CA GLY A 28 5.42 40.30 30.31
C GLY A 28 4.31 40.97 29.52
N GLY A 29 3.07 40.55 29.82
CA GLY A 29 1.89 41.42 29.85
C GLY A 29 0.90 41.32 28.68
N MET A 30 -0.19 40.55 28.87
CA MET A 30 -1.62 40.87 28.58
C MET A 30 -2.43 39.61 28.92
N GLY A 31 -3.44 39.55 29.80
CA GLY A 31 -4.42 40.55 30.19
C GLY A 31 -5.82 40.17 29.66
N GLY A 32 -6.46 39.15 30.25
CA GLY A 32 -7.91 39.01 30.51
C GLY A 32 -8.95 38.97 29.36
N MET A 33 -9.73 37.87 29.28
CA MET A 33 -11.21 37.84 29.17
C MET A 33 -11.66 36.36 29.22
N GLY A 34 -12.32 35.86 30.28
CA GLY A 34 -13.79 35.68 30.34
C GLY A 34 -14.27 34.63 29.32
N GLY A 35 -14.82 33.46 29.64
CA GLY A 35 -15.69 33.04 30.73
C GLY A 35 -16.79 32.15 30.12
N MET A 36 -17.06 31.00 30.75
CA MET A 36 -18.36 30.32 30.81
C MET A 36 -18.97 29.62 29.57
N GLY A 37 -19.23 28.32 29.74
CA GLY A 37 -20.27 27.55 29.02
C GLY A 37 -19.67 26.47 28.11
N GLY A 38 -19.98 25.18 28.21
CA GLY A 38 -20.94 24.45 29.02
C GLY A 38 -21.00 23.01 28.48
N MET A 39 -21.19 22.06 29.39
CA MET A 39 -22.08 20.90 29.26
C MET A 39 -21.98 19.95 28.05
N GLY A 40 -21.70 18.68 28.39
CA GLY A 40 -22.20 17.49 27.66
C GLY A 40 -21.18 16.92 26.67
N GLY A 41 -20.89 15.64 26.62
CA GLY A 41 -21.40 14.44 27.28
C GLY A 41 -20.44 13.31 26.86
N MET A 42 -20.33 12.24 27.65
CA MET A 42 -20.94 10.97 27.23
C MET A 42 -20.38 10.53 25.86
N GLY A 43 -19.24 9.86 25.82
CA GLY A 43 -19.16 8.46 26.20
C GLY A 43 -18.87 7.62 24.96
N GLY A 44 -18.34 6.42 25.17
CA GLY A 44 -18.32 5.38 24.15
C GLY A 44 -16.99 5.25 23.41
N GLY A 45 -16.06 4.54 24.04
CA GLY A 45 -15.37 3.51 23.28
C GLY A 45 -16.42 2.56 22.71
N MET A 46 -16.48 2.43 21.39
CA MET A 46 -17.24 1.39 20.71
C MET A 46 -16.59 1.19 19.35
N GLY A 47 -15.75 0.16 19.25
CA GLY A 47 -15.64 -0.53 17.98
C GLY A 47 -17.03 -1.00 17.58
N MET A 48 -17.49 -0.63 16.40
CA MET A 48 -18.71 -1.17 15.81
C MET A 48 -18.60 -1.05 14.30
N GLY A 49 -18.47 -2.20 13.62
CA GLY A 49 -18.66 -2.30 12.19
C GLY A 49 -20.02 -1.71 11.81
N GLY A 50 -20.04 -0.80 10.83
CA GLY A 50 -21.30 -0.15 10.45
C GLY A 50 -21.25 0.88 9.30
N MET A 51 -20.12 1.13 8.63
CA MET A 51 -20.02 2.26 7.69
C MET A 51 -20.30 1.96 6.20
N MET A 52 -20.78 0.77 5.81
CA MET A 52 -21.14 0.47 4.42
C MET A 52 -22.66 0.27 4.26
N ARG A 53 -23.47 1.26 4.67
CA ARG A 53 -24.87 1.34 4.23
C ARG A 53 -24.91 1.97 2.84
N VAL A 54 -24.92 1.13 1.81
CA VAL A 54 -25.18 1.57 0.43
C VAL A 54 -26.69 1.76 0.31
N GLU A 55 -27.14 3.01 0.14
CA GLU A 55 -28.54 3.28 -0.17
C GLU A 55 -28.88 2.62 -1.51
N PRO A 56 -30.00 1.88 -1.60
CA PRO A 56 -30.40 1.27 -2.85
C PRO A 56 -30.55 2.35 -3.93
N ASP A 57 -30.03 2.04 -5.11
CA ASP A 57 -30.16 2.85 -6.33
C ASP A 57 -29.50 4.24 -6.31
N ARG A 58 -28.62 4.53 -5.34
CA ARG A 58 -27.79 5.75 -5.38
C ARG A 58 -26.37 5.46 -5.86
N PRO A 59 -25.91 6.07 -6.97
CA PRO A 59 -24.53 5.91 -7.42
C PRO A 59 -23.57 6.50 -6.40
N ARG A 60 -22.53 5.74 -6.05
CA ARG A 60 -21.46 6.18 -5.15
C ARG A 60 -20.12 6.09 -5.87
N LYS A 61 -19.30 7.12 -5.68
CA LYS A 61 -17.90 7.09 -6.11
C LYS A 61 -17.11 6.30 -5.09
N VAL A 62 -16.47 5.22 -5.55
CA VAL A 62 -15.58 4.39 -4.73
C VAL A 62 -14.21 4.42 -5.39
N THR A 63 -13.18 4.74 -4.60
CA THR A 63 -11.80 4.65 -5.04
C THR A 63 -11.28 3.25 -4.74
N VAL A 64 -10.78 2.56 -5.76
CA VAL A 64 -10.19 1.23 -5.63
C VAL A 64 -8.75 1.27 -6.12
N PRO A 65 -7.78 0.69 -5.36
CA PRO A 65 -6.44 0.51 -5.88
C PRO A 65 -6.48 -0.52 -7.02
N THR A 66 -5.84 -0.20 -8.14
CA THR A 66 -5.81 -1.05 -9.33
C THR A 66 -4.37 -1.29 -9.78
N LEU A 67 -4.14 -2.39 -10.48
CA LEU A 67 -2.86 -2.67 -11.15
C LEU A 67 -3.11 -3.16 -12.56
N CYS A 68 -2.14 -2.96 -13.44
CA CYS A 68 -2.15 -3.45 -14.81
C CYS A 68 -1.58 -4.87 -14.82
N LEU A 69 -2.39 -5.85 -15.22
CA LEU A 69 -1.94 -7.25 -15.37
C LEU A 69 -1.22 -7.51 -16.70
N GLU A 70 -1.41 -6.63 -17.67
CA GLU A 70 -0.84 -6.74 -19.01
C GLU A 70 0.06 -5.55 -19.26
N HIS A 71 1.35 -5.82 -19.36
CA HIS A 71 2.34 -4.82 -19.73
C HIS A 71 2.17 -4.38 -21.18
N GLY A 72 2.45 -3.10 -21.46
CA GLY A 72 2.46 -2.52 -22.80
C GLY A 72 1.10 -2.07 -23.34
N LYS A 73 0.00 -2.36 -22.63
CA LYS A 73 -1.30 -1.76 -22.95
C LYS A 73 -1.31 -0.27 -22.62
N ALA A 74 -2.09 0.48 -23.40
CA ALA A 74 -2.29 1.91 -23.16
C ALA A 74 -2.85 2.16 -21.76
N ASP A 75 -2.41 3.25 -21.13
CA ASP A 75 -2.89 3.62 -19.81
C ASP A 75 -4.41 3.83 -19.81
N PRO A 76 -5.09 3.40 -18.74
CA PRO A 76 -6.53 3.54 -18.63
C PRO A 76 -6.92 5.02 -18.64
N ASN A 77 -7.89 5.39 -19.47
CA ASN A 77 -8.43 6.75 -19.51
C ASN A 77 -9.96 6.78 -19.40
N PRO A 78 -10.56 7.87 -18.88
CA PRO A 78 -12.00 7.94 -18.62
C PRO A 78 -12.93 7.72 -19.83
N ARG A 79 -12.41 7.79 -21.06
CA ARG A 79 -13.20 7.60 -22.28
C ARG A 79 -13.29 6.12 -22.69
N MET A 80 -12.49 5.24 -22.09
CA MET A 80 -12.55 3.81 -22.36
C MET A 80 -13.84 3.19 -21.81
N LYS A 81 -14.37 2.19 -22.51
CA LYS A 81 -15.49 1.38 -22.00
C LYS A 81 -14.94 0.30 -21.07
N TYR A 82 -15.37 0.32 -19.81
CA TYR A 82 -14.94 -0.62 -18.78
C TYR A 82 -16.03 -1.67 -18.48
N ARG A 83 -15.62 -2.92 -18.27
CA ARG A 83 -16.47 -4.01 -17.75
C ARG A 83 -15.79 -4.60 -16.53
N ILE A 84 -16.55 -4.83 -15.46
CA ILE A 84 -16.08 -5.60 -14.30
C ILE A 84 -16.20 -7.07 -14.64
N VAL A 85 -15.11 -7.81 -14.44
CA VAL A 85 -14.99 -9.24 -14.77
C VAL A 85 -14.40 -9.97 -13.58
N ARG A 86 -14.61 -11.28 -13.50
CA ARG A 86 -13.89 -12.08 -12.50
C ARG A 86 -12.41 -12.13 -12.86
N LEU A 87 -11.53 -12.17 -11.85
CA LEU A 87 -10.09 -12.23 -12.08
C LEU A 87 -9.71 -13.44 -12.97
N ALA A 88 -10.33 -14.59 -12.73
CA ALA A 88 -10.14 -15.80 -13.54
C ALA A 88 -10.46 -15.62 -15.05
N GLU A 89 -11.31 -14.66 -15.43
CA GLU A 89 -11.57 -14.39 -16.85
C GLU A 89 -10.39 -13.69 -17.56
N VAL A 90 -9.43 -13.13 -16.81
CA VAL A 90 -8.29 -12.38 -17.35
C VAL A 90 -6.94 -12.94 -16.94
N ASN A 91 -6.85 -13.61 -15.78
CA ASN A 91 -5.65 -14.26 -15.29
C ASN A 91 -6.01 -15.30 -14.20
N ASP A 92 -5.68 -16.57 -14.47
CA ASP A 92 -5.95 -17.71 -13.57
C ASP A 92 -4.82 -18.01 -12.57
N SER A 93 -3.75 -17.22 -12.53
CA SER A 93 -2.63 -17.44 -11.61
C SER A 93 -3.06 -17.27 -10.14
N PRO A 94 -2.85 -18.29 -9.29
CA PRO A 94 -3.12 -18.17 -7.86
C PRO A 94 -2.21 -17.12 -7.18
N GLU A 95 -0.99 -16.93 -7.68
CA GLU A 95 -0.05 -15.91 -7.20
C GLU A 95 -0.60 -14.49 -7.45
N VAL A 96 -1.13 -14.24 -8.66
CA VAL A 96 -1.78 -12.96 -9.00
C VAL A 96 -3.00 -12.73 -8.12
N ALA A 97 -3.79 -13.76 -7.84
CA ALA A 97 -4.93 -13.65 -6.93
C ALA A 97 -4.51 -13.27 -5.51
N GLN A 98 -3.43 -13.84 -4.97
CA GLN A 98 -2.91 -13.46 -3.65
C GLN A 98 -2.33 -12.04 -3.65
N LEU A 99 -1.63 -11.66 -4.71
CA LEU A 99 -1.11 -10.30 -4.88
C LEU A 99 -2.24 -9.26 -4.88
N CYS A 100 -3.31 -9.49 -5.65
CA CYS A 100 -4.47 -8.60 -5.67
C CYS A 100 -5.15 -8.50 -4.30
N LYS A 101 -5.22 -9.60 -3.53
CA LYS A 101 -5.74 -9.59 -2.15
C LYS A 101 -4.86 -8.75 -1.22
N ALA A 102 -3.54 -8.89 -1.31
CA ALA A 102 -2.60 -8.12 -0.50
C ALA A 102 -2.72 -6.60 -0.78
N LEU A 103 -2.87 -6.22 -2.06
CA LEU A 103 -3.11 -4.83 -2.46
C LEU A 103 -4.46 -4.32 -1.94
N ALA A 104 -5.54 -5.09 -2.12
CA ALA A 104 -6.87 -4.70 -1.66
C ALA A 104 -6.96 -4.52 -0.14
N GLN A 105 -6.15 -5.26 0.62
CA GLN A 105 -6.03 -5.15 2.07
C GLN A 105 -5.11 -4.00 2.53
N GLY A 106 -4.47 -3.27 1.61
CA GLY A 106 -3.53 -2.20 1.93
C GLY A 106 -2.23 -2.70 2.56
N LYS A 107 -1.90 -3.99 2.45
CA LYS A 107 -0.68 -4.57 3.02
C LYS A 107 0.59 -4.22 2.24
N VAL A 108 0.43 -3.81 0.98
CA VAL A 108 1.52 -3.51 0.06
C VAL A 108 1.25 -2.21 -0.70
N PRO A 109 2.29 -1.40 -0.98
CA PRO A 109 2.16 -0.25 -1.86
C PRO A 109 1.81 -0.66 -3.30
N GLN A 110 1.05 0.20 -3.99
CA GLN A 110 0.58 -0.06 -5.36
C GLN A 110 1.72 -0.24 -6.37
N ASN A 111 2.76 0.58 -6.32
CA ASN A 111 3.92 0.46 -7.22
C ASN A 111 4.67 -0.87 -7.02
N THR A 112 4.88 -1.28 -5.77
CA THR A 112 5.47 -2.58 -5.43
C THR A 112 4.62 -3.73 -5.97
N ALA A 113 3.30 -3.64 -5.82
CA ALA A 113 2.38 -4.64 -6.37
C ALA A 113 2.39 -4.65 -7.91
N GLN A 114 2.49 -3.49 -8.56
CA GLN A 114 2.57 -3.38 -10.03
C GLN A 114 3.83 -4.04 -10.59
N ALA A 115 4.98 -3.85 -9.94
CA ALA A 115 6.23 -4.51 -10.32
C ALA A 115 6.13 -6.03 -10.17
N ALA A 116 5.62 -6.51 -9.04
CA ALA A 116 5.41 -7.94 -8.80
C ALA A 116 4.41 -8.54 -9.81
N ALA A 117 3.34 -7.81 -10.14
CA ALA A 117 2.33 -8.26 -11.11
C ALA A 117 2.95 -8.46 -12.50
N TRP A 118 3.75 -7.52 -13.00
CA TRP A 118 4.42 -7.66 -14.30
C TRP A 118 5.47 -8.76 -14.32
N HIS A 119 6.18 -8.98 -13.20
CA HIS A 119 7.10 -10.10 -13.09
C HIS A 119 6.36 -11.44 -13.19
N ILE A 120 5.28 -11.62 -12.43
CA ILE A 120 4.52 -12.89 -12.36
C ILE A 120 3.70 -13.13 -13.63
N ALA A 121 2.94 -12.13 -14.09
CA ALA A 121 1.97 -12.28 -15.16
C ALA A 121 2.57 -12.14 -16.57
N ASN A 122 3.70 -11.43 -16.71
CA ASN A 122 4.30 -11.16 -18.03
C ASN A 122 5.76 -11.65 -18.14
N GLY A 123 6.36 -12.15 -17.05
CA GLY A 123 7.71 -12.70 -17.06
C GLY A 123 8.83 -11.66 -17.14
N LEU A 124 8.55 -10.38 -16.88
CA LEU A 124 9.59 -9.34 -16.89
C LEU A 124 10.62 -9.62 -15.79
N THR A 125 11.89 -9.56 -16.14
CA THR A 125 12.99 -9.72 -15.18
C THR A 125 13.07 -8.51 -14.24
N TRP A 126 13.63 -8.72 -13.05
CA TRP A 126 13.86 -7.62 -12.11
C TRP A 126 14.81 -6.56 -12.66
N GLU A 127 15.75 -6.95 -13.53
CA GLU A 127 16.64 -6.01 -14.21
C GLU A 127 15.86 -5.12 -15.18
N GLU A 128 14.98 -5.70 -16.01
CA GLU A 128 14.12 -4.94 -16.93
C GLU A 128 13.20 -4.00 -16.17
N LEU A 129 12.59 -4.47 -15.07
CA LEU A 129 11.74 -3.64 -14.22
C LEU A 129 12.53 -2.48 -13.58
N SER A 130 13.77 -2.72 -13.14
CA SER A 130 14.62 -1.69 -12.51
C SER A 130 15.01 -0.57 -13.47
N LYS A 131 15.02 -0.83 -14.77
CA LYS A 131 15.39 0.12 -15.83
C LYS A 131 14.16 0.61 -16.62
N LYS A 132 12.95 0.20 -16.24
CA LYS A 132 11.73 0.48 -16.98
C LYS A 132 11.41 1.98 -16.94
N PRO A 133 11.38 2.69 -18.09
CA PRO A 133 10.96 4.08 -18.12
C PRO A 133 9.44 4.20 -17.94
N ARG A 134 9.01 5.17 -17.13
CA ARG A 134 7.63 5.60 -16.95
C ARG A 134 7.30 6.79 -17.83
N VAL A 135 8.17 7.81 -17.78
CA VAL A 135 8.06 9.00 -18.60
C VAL A 135 9.41 9.22 -19.26
N ILE A 136 9.39 9.43 -20.58
CA ILE A 136 10.54 9.84 -21.36
C ILE A 136 10.25 11.26 -21.81
N SER A 137 11.05 12.21 -21.33
CA SER A 137 10.92 13.63 -21.63
C SER A 137 12.25 14.17 -22.14
N GLU A 138 12.21 14.94 -23.22
CA GLU A 138 13.40 15.59 -23.78
C GLU A 138 14.04 16.58 -22.80
N TYR A 139 13.23 17.20 -21.92
CA TYR A 139 13.68 18.26 -21.03
C TYR A 139 14.05 17.78 -19.62
N THR A 140 13.32 16.79 -19.10
CA THR A 140 13.47 16.32 -17.70
C THR A 140 14.18 14.96 -17.62
N GLY A 141 14.52 14.35 -18.74
CA GLY A 141 15.15 13.04 -18.80
C GLY A 141 14.16 11.89 -18.61
N ILE A 142 14.68 10.76 -18.14
CA ILE A 142 13.93 9.52 -17.96
C ILE A 142 13.51 9.40 -16.50
N GLU A 143 12.20 9.38 -16.26
CA GLU A 143 11.63 8.96 -14.97
C GLU A 143 11.37 7.45 -15.02
N LEU A 144 11.92 6.70 -14.08
CA LEU A 144 11.70 5.25 -13.99
C LEU A 144 10.34 4.93 -13.35
N TYR A 145 9.76 3.78 -13.71
CA TYR A 145 8.53 3.29 -13.09
C TYR A 145 8.70 2.94 -11.62
N PHE A 146 9.87 2.42 -11.26
CA PHE A 146 10.13 1.88 -9.94
C PHE A 146 11.48 2.36 -9.42
N SER A 147 11.51 2.70 -8.14
CA SER A 147 12.72 2.94 -7.38
C SER A 147 13.38 1.62 -6.94
N GLY A 148 14.67 1.69 -6.59
CA GLY A 148 15.41 0.52 -6.07
C GLY A 148 14.71 -0.18 -4.88
N PRO A 149 14.26 0.54 -3.84
CA PRO A 149 13.52 -0.05 -2.73
C PRO A 149 12.21 -0.72 -3.16
N GLU A 150 11.47 -0.16 -4.12
CA GLU A 150 10.23 -0.77 -4.63
C GLU A 150 10.50 -2.10 -5.33
N ILE A 151 11.59 -2.20 -6.11
CA ILE A 151 12.00 -3.46 -6.75
C ILE A 151 12.39 -4.51 -5.70
N GLN A 152 13.16 -4.13 -4.67
CA GLN A 152 13.54 -5.06 -3.60
C GLN A 152 12.33 -5.56 -2.80
N ASN A 153 11.38 -4.67 -2.52
CA ASN A 153 10.13 -5.05 -1.86
C ASN A 153 9.26 -5.93 -2.76
N ALA A 154 9.24 -5.67 -4.07
CA ALA A 154 8.49 -6.48 -5.03
C ALA A 154 9.06 -7.89 -5.14
N LEU A 155 10.38 -8.04 -5.11
CA LEU A 155 11.04 -9.35 -5.08
C LEU A 155 10.63 -10.17 -3.86
N ARG A 156 10.64 -9.56 -2.66
CA ARG A 156 10.19 -10.22 -1.43
C ARG A 156 8.70 -10.57 -1.47
N LEU A 157 7.88 -9.66 -1.99
CA LEU A 157 6.45 -9.87 -2.14
C LEU A 157 6.15 -11.06 -3.07
N THR A 158 6.83 -11.15 -4.21
CA THR A 158 6.71 -12.27 -5.14
C THR A 158 6.98 -13.60 -4.45
N ALA A 159 8.05 -13.70 -3.66
CA ALA A 159 8.36 -14.92 -2.91
C ALA A 159 7.26 -15.31 -1.91
N ILE A 160 6.69 -14.33 -1.20
CA ILE A 160 5.60 -14.55 -0.24
C ILE A 160 4.33 -15.03 -0.96
N VAL A 161 3.93 -14.38 -2.06
CA VAL A 161 2.70 -14.77 -2.77
C VAL A 161 2.83 -16.14 -3.44
N GLN A 162 4.03 -16.50 -3.91
CA GLN A 162 4.32 -17.84 -4.43
C GLN A 162 4.18 -18.91 -3.35
N GLN A 163 4.71 -18.68 -2.14
CA GLN A 163 4.54 -19.60 -1.02
C GLN A 163 3.06 -19.77 -0.65
N GLN A 164 2.31 -18.66 -0.54
CA GLN A 164 0.88 -18.69 -0.23
C GLN A 164 0.06 -19.40 -1.32
N ALA A 165 0.40 -19.19 -2.60
CA ALA A 165 -0.25 -19.87 -3.71
C ALA A 165 0.04 -21.39 -3.70
N ALA A 166 1.27 -21.79 -3.37
CA ALA A 166 1.65 -23.19 -3.22
C ALA A 166 0.89 -23.88 -2.08
N GLU A 167 0.74 -23.23 -0.92
CA GLU A 167 -0.02 -23.75 0.23
C GLU A 167 -1.49 -24.01 -0.12
N ILE A 168 -2.12 -23.09 -0.87
CA ILE A 168 -3.52 -23.23 -1.32
C ILE A 168 -3.67 -24.38 -2.31
N THR A 169 -2.68 -24.58 -3.18
CA THR A 169 -2.70 -25.66 -4.16
C THR A 169 -2.41 -27.01 -3.51
N ALA A 170 -1.56 -27.03 -2.47
CA ALA A 170 -1.17 -28.23 -1.72
C ALA A 170 -2.23 -28.69 -0.70
N SER A 171 -3.11 -27.79 -0.26
CA SER A 171 -4.21 -28.10 0.66
C SER A 171 -5.55 -28.09 -0.10
N PRO A 172 -5.97 -29.22 -0.72
CA PRO A 172 -7.29 -29.34 -1.34
C PRO A 172 -8.35 -29.54 -0.24
N GLY A 173 -8.50 -28.53 0.62
CA GLY A 173 -9.53 -28.46 1.66
C GLY A 173 -10.66 -27.52 1.23
N ASP A 174 -11.70 -28.10 0.64
CA ASP A 174 -13.06 -27.56 0.53
C ASP A 174 -13.21 -26.22 -0.22
N GLN A 175 -12.92 -26.21 -1.52
CA GLN A 175 -13.51 -25.20 -2.41
C GLN A 175 -14.95 -25.60 -2.70
N THR A 176 -15.87 -25.24 -1.81
CA THR A 176 -17.27 -25.08 -2.24
C THR A 176 -17.27 -23.99 -3.32
N PRO A 177 -17.69 -24.27 -4.57
CA PRO A 177 -17.84 -23.22 -5.54
C PRO A 177 -18.94 -22.30 -5.02
N SER A 178 -18.55 -21.16 -4.45
CA SER A 178 -19.45 -20.03 -4.33
C SER A 178 -19.81 -19.68 -5.75
N SER A 179 -20.93 -20.25 -6.20
CA SER A 179 -21.61 -19.89 -7.42
C SER A 179 -21.85 -18.40 -7.30
N GLY A 180 -20.95 -17.64 -7.94
CA GLY A 180 -21.14 -16.22 -8.14
C GLY A 180 -22.43 -16.10 -8.93
N GLN A 181 -23.54 -15.89 -8.22
CA GLN A 181 -24.79 -15.52 -8.84
C GLN A 181 -24.46 -14.26 -9.62
N SER A 182 -24.40 -14.40 -10.95
CA SER A 182 -24.58 -13.27 -11.82
C SER A 182 -25.95 -12.74 -11.47
N ALA A 183 -26.00 -11.73 -10.59
CA ALA A 183 -27.19 -10.98 -10.33
C ALA A 183 -27.53 -10.28 -11.65
N THR A 184 -28.32 -10.98 -12.47
CA THR A 184 -29.08 -10.34 -13.53
C THR A 184 -30.03 -9.41 -12.81
N TYR A 185 -29.61 -8.15 -12.67
CA TYR A 185 -30.47 -7.09 -12.17
C TYR A 185 -31.58 -6.90 -13.20
N ARG A 186 -32.71 -7.60 -13.00
CA ARG A 186 -33.95 -7.29 -13.69
C ARG A 186 -34.59 -6.14 -12.93
N SER A 187 -34.55 -4.96 -13.53
CA SER A 187 -35.18 -3.76 -12.98
C SER A 187 -36.68 -4.03 -12.76
N PRO A 188 -37.25 -3.78 -11.58
CA PRO A 188 -38.68 -3.91 -11.35
C PRO A 188 -39.40 -2.71 -12.01
N GLY A 189 -39.70 -2.83 -13.30
CA GLY A 189 -40.38 -1.77 -14.05
C GLY A 189 -40.78 -2.06 -15.49
N GLU A 190 -40.41 -3.20 -16.09
CA GLU A 190 -40.97 -3.59 -17.39
C GLU A 190 -42.41 -4.08 -17.20
N LYS A 191 -43.34 -3.20 -17.57
CA LYS A 191 -44.77 -3.49 -17.75
C LYS A 191 -44.91 -4.02 -19.17
N GLU A 192 -45.63 -5.12 -19.34
CA GLU A 192 -46.10 -5.61 -20.64
C GLU A 192 -46.93 -4.56 -21.40
#